data_AF-A0A367LW45-F1
#
_entry.id   AF-A0A367LW45-F1
#
_cell.length_a   1.000
_cell.length_b   1.000
_cell.length_c   1.000
_cell.angle_alpha   90.00
_cell.angle_beta   90.00
_cell.angle_gamma   90.00
#
_symmetry.space_group_name_H-M   'P 1'
#
loop_
_entity.id
_entity.type
_entity.pdbx_description
1 polymer ?
#
loop_
_entity_poly.entity_id
_entity_poly.type
_entity_poly.pdbx_seq_one_letter_code
_entity_poly.pdbx_strand_id
1 'polypeptide(L)'
;VRLANDRYEQFQSGIKRHPFDIRYQLAVDRNDLGFRIFRADMSADGGGRANYSASVAAVGATAAQSIYYMPQNDLAVTAYHSRGVEAGSMRGYGTLQTMAATEMMVDEIAGRLG
;
A
#
# COMPACT_ATOMS: atom_id res chain seq x y z
N VAL A 1 1.98 39.68 7.46
CA VAL A 1 3.04 38.66 7.63
C VAL A 1 2.88 37.62 6.54
N ARG A 2 3.96 37.23 5.84
CA ARG A 2 3.96 36.15 4.82
C ARG A 2 4.91 35.05 5.28
N LEU A 3 4.46 33.80 5.22
CA LEU A 3 5.28 32.61 5.42
C LEU A 3 5.46 31.92 4.06
N ALA A 4 6.70 31.66 3.67
CA ALA A 4 7.04 30.97 2.43
C ALA A 4 8.25 30.08 2.69
N ASN A 5 8.00 28.77 2.75
CA ASN A 5 9.05 27.78 3.00
C ASN A 5 9.99 27.71 1.79
N ASP A 6 11.28 27.61 2.03
CA ASP A 6 12.23 27.19 1.01
C ASP A 6 12.07 25.69 0.68
N ARG A 7 12.89 25.19 -0.25
CA ARG A 7 12.80 23.79 -0.68
C ARG A 7 13.11 22.81 0.45
N TYR A 8 14.11 23.11 1.27
CA TYR A 8 14.52 22.25 2.37
C TYR A 8 13.43 22.20 3.44
N GLU A 9 12.92 23.36 3.85
CA GLU A 9 11.84 23.50 4.82
C GLU A 9 10.56 22.78 4.37
N GLN A 10 10.23 22.85 3.07
CA GLN A 10 9.12 22.06 2.53
C GLN A 10 9.36 20.54 2.65
N PHE A 11 10.58 20.06 2.44
CA PHE A 11 10.86 18.64 2.63
C PHE A 11 10.71 18.21 4.10
N GLN A 12 11.06 19.07 5.06
CA GLN A 12 10.93 18.76 6.49
C GLN A 12 9.49 18.85 7.02
N SER A 13 8.67 19.76 6.48
CA SER A 13 7.34 20.06 7.01
C SER A 13 6.18 19.52 6.16
N GLY A 14 6.42 19.33 4.87
CA GLY A 14 5.39 18.91 3.92
C GLY A 14 5.04 17.43 4.06
N ILE A 15 3.79 17.12 3.78
CA ILE A 15 3.25 15.76 3.79
C ILE A 15 4.06 14.82 2.88
N LYS A 16 4.29 13.60 3.33
CA LYS A 16 4.93 12.52 2.57
C LYS A 16 3.94 11.40 2.25
N ARG A 17 4.25 10.61 1.21
CA ARG A 17 3.52 9.37 0.93
C ARG A 17 3.85 8.38 2.04
N HIS A 18 2.85 7.67 2.56
CA HIS A 18 3.07 6.53 3.45
C HIS A 18 3.96 5.47 2.77
N PRO A 19 5.13 5.17 3.33
CA PRO A 19 5.85 3.93 3.05
C PRO A 19 5.00 2.75 3.49
N PHE A 20 4.94 1.70 2.66
CA PHE A 20 4.26 0.45 2.98
C PHE A 20 5.29 -0.67 2.98
N ASP A 21 5.29 -1.47 4.03
CA ASP A 21 5.89 -2.80 4.03
C ASP A 21 4.76 -3.81 3.81
N ILE A 22 4.95 -4.70 2.84
CA ILE A 22 3.89 -5.57 2.32
C ILE A 22 4.36 -7.01 2.34
N ARG A 23 3.56 -7.88 2.97
CA ARG A 23 3.70 -9.32 2.90
C ARG A 23 2.45 -9.92 2.27
N TYR A 24 2.61 -10.40 1.04
CA TYR A 24 1.54 -11.06 0.29
C TYR A 24 1.76 -12.56 0.19
N GLN A 25 0.65 -13.29 0.14
CA GLN A 25 0.61 -14.71 -0.17
C GLN A 25 -0.58 -14.96 -1.11
N LEU A 26 -0.30 -15.48 -2.31
CA LEU A 26 -1.33 -15.81 -3.30
C LEU A 26 -1.24 -17.29 -3.67
N ALA A 27 -2.34 -18.01 -3.51
CA ALA A 27 -2.50 -19.38 -3.98
C ALA A 27 -3.14 -19.38 -5.37
N VAL A 28 -2.53 -20.11 -6.31
CA VAL A 28 -2.98 -20.23 -7.69
C VAL A 28 -3.13 -21.70 -8.05
N ASP A 29 -4.24 -22.03 -8.70
CA ASP A 29 -4.48 -23.39 -9.21
C ASP A 29 -3.77 -23.57 -10.55
N ARG A 30 -2.96 -24.62 -10.67
CA ARG A 30 -2.18 -24.90 -11.88
C ARG A 30 -3.03 -25.45 -13.03
N ASN A 31 -4.24 -25.95 -12.75
CA ASN A 31 -5.08 -26.57 -13.77
C ASN A 31 -5.86 -25.52 -14.59
N ASP A 32 -6.39 -24.48 -13.93
CA ASP A 32 -7.18 -23.43 -14.56
C ASP A 32 -6.57 -22.02 -14.45
N LEU A 33 -5.40 -21.90 -13.82
CA LEU A 33 -4.66 -20.65 -13.58
C LEU A 33 -5.42 -19.63 -12.72
N GLY A 34 -6.49 -20.06 -12.04
CA GLY A 34 -7.32 -19.21 -11.21
C GLY A 34 -6.69 -18.90 -9.85
N PHE A 35 -6.89 -17.67 -9.37
CA PHE A 35 -6.53 -17.27 -8.01
C PHE A 35 -7.53 -17.85 -7.01
N ARG A 36 -7.01 -18.41 -5.91
CA ARG A 36 -7.81 -19.10 -4.89
C ARG A 36 -7.85 -18.33 -3.58
N ILE A 37 -6.69 -18.10 -2.97
CA ILE A 37 -6.56 -17.47 -1.65
C ILE A 37 -5.57 -16.33 -1.76
N PHE A 38 -5.98 -15.13 -1.35
CA PHE A 38 -5.12 -13.96 -1.24
C PHE A 38 -5.06 -13.46 0.20
N ARG A 39 -3.88 -13.55 0.82
CA ARG A 39 -3.63 -13.01 2.15
C ARG A 39 -2.62 -11.87 2.08
N ALA A 40 -2.93 -10.77 2.75
CA ALA A 40 -2.05 -9.64 2.87
C ALA A 40 -1.92 -9.18 4.32
N ASP A 41 -0.68 -9.05 4.77
CA ASP A 41 -0.31 -8.36 6.00
C ASP A 41 0.58 -7.18 5.62
N MET A 42 0.14 -5.97 5.94
CA MET A 42 0.78 -4.74 5.52
C MET A 42 0.92 -3.78 6.70
N SER A 43 2.03 -3.06 6.72
CA SER A 43 2.23 -1.95 7.65
C SER A 43 2.54 -0.67 6.89
N ALA A 44 1.95 0.44 7.33
CA ALA A 44 2.19 1.77 6.78
C ALA A 44 2.80 2.69 7.84
N ASP A 45 3.84 3.45 7.49
CA ASP A 45 4.38 4.48 8.37
C ASP A 45 3.60 5.79 8.19
N GLY A 46 2.88 6.20 9.24
CA GLY A 46 2.07 7.42 9.32
C GLY A 46 2.86 8.68 9.68
N GLY A 47 4.11 8.56 10.08
CA GLY A 47 4.93 9.67 10.56
C GLY A 47 4.54 10.18 11.95
N GLY A 48 4.99 11.39 12.28
CA GLY A 48 4.86 11.97 13.62
C GLY A 48 3.46 12.39 14.07
N ARG A 49 2.47 12.44 13.17
CA ARG A 49 1.08 12.83 13.50
C ARG A 49 0.07 12.01 12.73
N ALA A 50 -1.07 11.77 13.37
CA ALA A 50 -2.21 11.14 12.74
C ALA A 50 -2.91 12.11 11.77
N ASN A 51 -2.54 12.02 10.49
CA ASN A 51 -3.23 12.67 9.38
C ASN A 51 -4.23 11.66 8.76
N TYR A 52 -4.30 11.56 7.43
CA TYR A 52 -5.11 10.57 6.69
C TYR A 52 -4.60 9.12 6.77
N SER A 53 -3.84 8.73 7.79
CA SER A 53 -3.19 7.42 7.86
C SER A 53 -4.18 6.25 7.88
N ALA A 54 -5.27 6.36 8.65
CA ALA A 54 -6.28 5.31 8.71
C ALA A 54 -7.04 5.14 7.38
N SER A 55 -7.37 6.25 6.71
CA SER A 55 -8.08 6.20 5.43
C SER A 55 -7.18 5.75 4.28
N VAL A 56 -5.91 6.14 4.26
CA VAL A 56 -4.92 5.63 3.30
C VAL A 56 -4.68 4.13 3.49
N ALA A 57 -4.61 3.66 4.75
CA ALA A 57 -4.50 2.23 5.03
C ALA A 57 -5.74 1.45 4.55
N ALA A 58 -6.95 1.97 4.80
CA ALA A 58 -8.20 1.36 4.33
C ALA A 58 -8.27 1.27 2.80
N VAL A 59 -7.93 2.35 2.09
CA VAL A 59 -7.91 2.36 0.61
C VAL A 59 -6.79 1.46 0.07
N GLY A 60 -5.63 1.41 0.72
CA GLY A 60 -4.58 0.46 0.40
C GLY A 60 -5.06 -0.99 0.50
N ALA A 61 -5.76 -1.34 1.57
CA ALA A 61 -6.30 -2.69 1.78
C ALA A 61 -7.33 -3.08 0.72
N THR A 62 -8.30 -2.20 0.44
CA THR A 62 -9.36 -2.50 -0.54
C THR A 62 -8.82 -2.55 -1.97
N ALA A 63 -7.80 -1.74 -2.28
CA ALA A 63 -7.17 -1.73 -3.59
C ALA A 63 -6.17 -2.88 -3.82
N ALA A 64 -5.72 -3.58 -2.77
CA ALA A 64 -4.70 -4.61 -2.90
C ALA A 64 -5.09 -5.76 -3.85
N GLN A 65 -6.38 -6.00 -4.11
CA GLN A 65 -6.83 -7.02 -5.08
C GLN A 65 -6.58 -6.61 -6.54
N SER A 66 -6.24 -5.34 -6.79
CA SER A 66 -6.15 -4.76 -8.14
C SER A 66 -7.44 -4.97 -8.93
N ILE A 67 -7.35 -5.54 -10.13
CA ILE A 67 -8.48 -5.83 -11.03
C ILE A 67 -8.88 -7.31 -11.03
N TYR A 68 -8.32 -8.12 -10.13
CA TYR A 68 -8.47 -9.56 -10.15
C TYR A 68 -9.62 -10.04 -9.27
N TYR A 69 -10.27 -11.11 -9.72
CA TYR A 69 -11.23 -11.83 -8.88
C TYR A 69 -10.48 -12.75 -7.90
N MET A 70 -10.64 -12.49 -6.60
CA MET A 70 -9.98 -13.25 -5.53
C MET A 70 -11.04 -13.77 -4.55
N PRO A 71 -11.56 -14.99 -4.76
CA PRO A 71 -12.78 -15.47 -4.11
C PRO A 71 -12.64 -15.64 -2.59
N GLN A 72 -11.43 -15.91 -2.10
CA GLN A 72 -11.13 -15.93 -0.67
C GLN A 72 -9.97 -14.97 -0.40
N ASN A 73 -10.22 -13.94 0.42
CA ASN A 73 -9.22 -12.94 0.75
C ASN A 73 -9.26 -12.52 2.23
N ASP A 74 -8.09 -12.21 2.77
CA ASP A 74 -7.87 -11.67 4.11
C ASP A 74 -6.77 -10.61 4.03
N LEU A 75 -7.18 -9.34 4.04
CA LEU A 75 -6.31 -8.20 3.74
C LEU A 75 -6.32 -7.22 4.91
N ALA A 76 -5.17 -7.10 5.57
CA ALA A 76 -5.00 -6.22 6.71
C ALA A 76 -3.89 -5.20 6.46
N VAL A 77 -4.14 -3.95 6.83
CA VAL A 77 -3.14 -2.88 6.87
C VAL A 77 -3.19 -2.21 8.23
N THR A 78 -2.04 -2.09 8.90
CA THR A 78 -1.91 -1.28 10.11
C THR A 78 -1.07 -0.04 9.84
N ALA A 79 -1.60 1.14 10.13
CA ALA A 79 -0.82 2.38 10.08
C ALA A 79 -0.22 2.68 11.46
N TYR A 80 1.10 2.75 11.53
CA TYR A 80 1.84 3.02 12.76
C TYR A 80 2.31 4.47 12.82
N HIS A 81 2.47 4.98 14.05
CA HIS A 81 3.16 6.25 14.26
C HIS A 81 4.68 6.02 14.20
N SER A 82 5.42 7.04 13.79
CA SER A 82 6.89 7.02 13.84
C SER A 82 7.46 8.40 14.17
N ARG A 83 8.79 8.49 14.26
CA ARG A 83 9.51 9.78 14.40
C ARG A 83 9.74 10.48 13.05
N GLY A 84 9.22 9.93 11.95
CA GLY A 84 9.37 10.47 10.61
C GLY A 84 8.52 11.72 10.35
N VAL A 85 8.78 12.36 9.21
CA VAL A 85 7.93 13.44 8.69
C VAL A 85 6.51 12.94 8.50
N GLU A 86 5.53 13.81 8.75
CA GLU A 86 4.11 13.49 8.64
C GLU A 86 3.77 12.89 7.27
N ALA A 87 3.18 11.70 7.27
CA ALA A 87 2.63 11.08 6.07
C ALA A 87 1.14 11.40 5.95
N GLY A 88 0.62 11.43 4.73
CA GLY A 88 -0.74 11.90 4.49
C GLY A 88 -1.22 11.65 3.07
N SER A 89 -2.22 12.41 2.65
CA SER A 89 -2.83 12.24 1.34
C SER A 89 -1.85 12.58 0.21
N MET A 90 -1.66 11.61 -0.68
CA MET A 90 -0.98 11.81 -1.96
C MET A 90 -1.78 11.14 -3.06
N ARG A 91 -1.59 11.59 -4.31
CA ARG A 91 -2.24 10.97 -5.48
C ARG A 91 -1.99 9.47 -5.48
N GLY A 92 -3.06 8.69 -5.62
CA GLY A 92 -3.07 7.23 -5.47
C GLY A 92 -3.59 6.75 -4.11
N TYR A 93 -3.40 7.51 -3.02
CA TYR A 93 -4.08 7.28 -1.74
C TYR A 93 -3.98 5.83 -1.19
N GLY A 94 -2.79 5.22 -1.22
CA GLY A 94 -2.58 3.82 -0.76
C GLY A 94 -2.68 2.79 -1.89
N THR A 95 -3.54 3.04 -2.89
CA THR A 95 -3.74 2.17 -4.06
C THR A 95 -2.46 1.94 -4.85
N LEU A 96 -1.64 2.98 -5.07
CA LEU A 96 -0.40 2.84 -5.83
C LEU A 96 0.62 1.92 -5.13
N GLN A 97 0.62 1.91 -3.79
CA GLN A 97 1.50 1.05 -3.03
C GLN A 97 1.06 -0.42 -3.13
N THR A 98 -0.23 -0.69 -2.96
CA THR A 98 -0.74 -2.06 -2.84
C THR A 98 -1.04 -2.73 -4.19
N MET A 99 -1.61 -2.00 -5.16
CA MET A 99 -1.85 -2.56 -6.51
C MET A 99 -0.54 -2.89 -7.22
N ALA A 100 0.47 -1.99 -7.16
CA ALA A 100 1.74 -2.24 -7.80
C ALA A 100 2.41 -3.52 -7.26
N ALA A 101 2.33 -3.76 -5.95
CA ALA A 101 2.81 -5.00 -5.34
C ALA A 101 2.07 -6.24 -5.87
N THR A 102 0.76 -6.13 -6.09
CA THR A 102 -0.05 -7.23 -6.63
C THR A 102 0.30 -7.52 -8.08
N GLU A 103 0.44 -6.49 -8.92
CA GLU A 103 0.84 -6.66 -10.32
C GLU A 103 2.23 -7.30 -10.44
N MET A 104 3.20 -6.87 -9.63
CA MET A 104 4.53 -7.50 -9.59
C MET A 104 4.46 -8.97 -9.15
N MET A 105 3.64 -9.29 -8.14
CA MET A 105 3.43 -10.67 -7.71
C MET A 105 2.80 -11.54 -8.80
N VAL A 106 1.82 -10.99 -9.54
CA VAL A 106 1.18 -11.73 -10.63
C VAL A 106 2.15 -11.99 -11.78
N ASP A 107 2.99 -11.02 -12.12
CA ASP A 107 4.06 -11.19 -13.11
C ASP A 107 5.04 -12.31 -12.69
N GLU A 108 5.49 -12.31 -11.43
CA GLU A 108 6.33 -13.38 -10.89
C GLU A 108 5.66 -14.76 -10.93
N ILE A 109 4.37 -14.83 -10.61
CA ILE A 109 3.60 -16.08 -10.65
C ILE A 109 3.51 -16.60 -12.08
N ALA A 110 3.20 -15.74 -13.05
CA ALA A 110 3.15 -16.11 -14.46
C ALA A 110 4.50 -16.69 -14.90
N GLY A 111 5.62 -16.03 -14.58
CA GLY A 111 6.96 -16.54 -14.88
C GLY A 111 7.28 -17.91 -14.25
N ARG A 112 6.68 -18.25 -13.10
CA ARG A 112 6.85 -19.56 -12.43
C ARG A 112 5.93 -20.66 -12.96
N LEU A 113 4.82 -20.29 -13.60
CA LEU A 113 3.86 -21.24 -14.16
C LEU A 113 4.21 -21.62 -15.60
N GLY A 114 5.00 -20.79 -16.30
CA GLY A 114 5.36 -20.97 -17.70
C GLY A 114 4.31 -20.39 -18.64
#